data_AF-T0TVS6-F1
#
_entry.id   AF-T0TVS6-F1
#
_cell.length_a   1.000
_cell.length_b   1.000
_cell.length_c   1.000
_cell.angle_alpha   90.00
_cell.angle_beta   90.00
_cell.angle_gamma   90.00
#
_symmetry.space_group_name_H-M   'P 1'
#
loop_
_entity.id
_entity.type
_entity.pdbx_description
1 polymer ?
#
loop_
_entity_poly.entity_id
_entity_poly.type
_entity_poly.pdbx_seq_one_letter_code
_entity_poly.pdbx_strand_id
1 'polypeptide(L)'
;MSKLPVDSHVRLAKEVNLPILRRSYSYSDGIDERTGQFDAGLIFIAYQKDPDRFVKIQTNLGAVDKMNEYITHIGSGLFACFAGVEKGGYLGQALFE
;
A
#
# COMPACT_ATOMS: atom_id res chain seq x y z
N MET A 1 14.14 -11.45 -13.45
CA MET A 1 14.69 -10.13 -13.09
C MET A 1 15.53 -9.52 -14.21
N SER A 2 16.45 -10.26 -14.85
CA SER A 2 17.35 -9.70 -15.89
C SER A 2 16.68 -9.13 -17.15
N LYS A 3 15.44 -9.54 -17.45
CA LYS A 3 14.64 -9.00 -18.58
C LYS A 3 13.82 -7.76 -18.24
N LEU A 4 13.78 -7.33 -16.97
CA LEU A 4 13.05 -6.14 -16.55
C LEU A 4 14.02 -4.96 -16.39
N PRO A 5 13.62 -3.72 -16.78
CA PRO A 5 14.37 -2.51 -16.45
C PRO A 5 14.73 -2.47 -14.97
N VAL A 6 15.89 -1.88 -14.66
CA VAL A 6 16.42 -1.83 -13.28
C VAL A 6 15.52 -1.03 -12.34
N ASP A 7 14.79 -0.06 -12.88
CA ASP A 7 13.85 0.86 -12.25
C ASP A 7 12.37 0.43 -12.39
N SER A 8 12.12 -0.79 -12.87
CA SER A 8 10.76 -1.30 -13.02
C SER A 8 10.10 -1.53 -11.66
N HIS A 9 8.91 -0.96 -11.45
CA HIS A 9 8.07 -1.17 -10.26
C HIS A 9 8.00 -2.65 -9.83
N VAL A 10 7.71 -3.56 -10.78
CA VAL A 10 7.58 -5.00 -10.51
C VAL A 10 8.90 -5.60 -10.04
N ARG A 11 10.03 -5.17 -10.64
CA ARG A 11 11.36 -5.65 -10.26
C ARG A 11 11.71 -5.16 -8.86
N LEU A 12 11.62 -3.85 -8.63
CA LEU A 12 11.96 -3.23 -7.35
C LEU A 12 11.10 -3.78 -6.20
N ALA A 13 9.81 -4.01 -6.42
CA ALA A 13 8.96 -4.65 -5.42
C ALA A 13 9.36 -6.12 -5.15
N LYS A 14 9.75 -6.86 -6.19
CA LYS A 14 10.04 -8.30 -6.10
C LYS A 14 11.40 -8.60 -5.47
N GLU A 15 12.42 -7.77 -5.69
CA GLU A 15 13.79 -8.02 -5.18
C GLU A 15 13.92 -7.88 -3.66
N VAL A 16 13.04 -7.08 -3.02
CA VAL A 16 12.96 -7.00 -1.56
C VAL A 16 12.59 -8.36 -0.94
N ASN A 17 11.92 -9.22 -1.71
CA ASN A 17 11.57 -10.59 -1.33
C ASN A 17 10.77 -10.70 -0.01
N LEU A 18 9.94 -9.69 0.29
CA LEU A 18 9.02 -9.67 1.41
C LEU A 18 7.58 -9.64 0.88
N PRO A 19 6.84 -10.76 0.88
CA PRO A 19 5.49 -10.76 0.33
C PRO A 19 4.51 -10.02 1.26
N ILE A 20 3.61 -9.27 0.62
CA ILE A 20 2.44 -8.59 1.20
C ILE A 20 1.18 -8.99 0.40
N LEU A 21 0.01 -8.97 1.04
CA LEU A 21 -1.27 -9.19 0.37
C LEU A 21 -1.87 -7.85 -0.05
N ARG A 22 -1.78 -7.48 -1.33
CA ARG A 22 -2.42 -6.27 -1.86
C ARG A 22 -3.91 -6.52 -2.12
N ARG A 23 -4.77 -5.62 -1.65
CA ARG A 23 -6.24 -5.65 -1.85
C ARG A 23 -6.76 -4.23 -2.05
N SER A 24 -6.25 -3.58 -3.08
CA SER A 24 -6.45 -2.15 -3.36
C SER A 24 -7.72 -1.89 -4.18
N TYR A 25 -8.15 -0.63 -4.20
CA TYR A 25 -9.32 -0.16 -4.97
C TYR A 25 -8.96 1.11 -5.74
N SER A 26 -9.48 1.26 -6.96
CA SER A 26 -9.40 2.53 -7.68
C SER A 26 -10.36 3.56 -7.07
N TYR A 27 -10.03 4.84 -7.16
CA TYR A 27 -10.94 5.93 -6.82
C TYR A 27 -10.97 6.98 -7.93
N SER A 28 -12.05 7.76 -7.95
CA SER A 28 -12.24 8.93 -8.80
C SER A 28 -13.16 9.90 -8.06
N ASP A 29 -12.68 11.09 -7.74
CA ASP A 29 -13.38 12.12 -6.96
C ASP A 29 -13.56 13.43 -7.75
N GLY A 30 -13.87 13.30 -9.03
CA GLY A 30 -14.15 14.42 -9.91
C GLY A 30 -12.89 15.15 -10.40
N ILE A 31 -13.00 16.46 -10.56
CA ILE A 31 -11.92 17.33 -11.04
C ILE A 31 -11.36 18.10 -9.85
N ASP A 32 -10.05 18.04 -9.66
CA ASP A 32 -9.34 18.87 -8.72
C ASP A 32 -9.36 20.33 -9.22
N GLU A 33 -10.07 21.20 -8.51
CA GLU A 33 -10.22 22.62 -8.86
C GLU A 33 -8.88 23.38 -8.90
N ARG A 34 -7.84 22.91 -8.22
CA ARG A 34 -6.51 23.55 -8.22
C ARG A 34 -5.67 23.20 -9.44
N THR A 35 -5.77 21.96 -9.91
CA THR A 35 -4.91 21.45 -11.01
C THR A 35 -5.67 21.33 -12.33
N GLY A 36 -7.01 21.32 -12.29
CA GLY A 36 -7.88 21.05 -13.43
C GLY A 36 -7.81 19.60 -13.93
N GLN A 37 -7.14 18.72 -13.18
CA GLN A 37 -6.98 17.30 -13.52
C GLN A 37 -8.04 16.44 -12.83
N PHE A 38 -8.24 15.22 -13.32
CA PHE A 38 -9.04 14.24 -12.59
C PHE A 38 -8.35 13.87 -11.27
N ASP A 39 -9.06 14.01 -10.15
CA ASP A 39 -8.62 13.42 -8.89
C ASP A 39 -8.96 11.93 -8.92
N ALA A 40 -8.01 11.14 -9.42
CA ALA A 40 -8.16 9.71 -9.57
C ALA A 40 -6.86 9.00 -9.22
N GLY A 41 -6.99 7.80 -8.70
CA GLY A 41 -5.83 7.04 -8.26
C GLY A 41 -6.18 5.70 -7.64
N LEU A 42 -5.34 5.30 -6.69
CA LEU A 42 -5.44 4.01 -6.02
C LEU A 42 -5.50 4.20 -4.50
N ILE A 43 -6.57 3.72 -3.89
CA ILE A 43 -6.62 3.44 -2.46
C ILE A 43 -5.83 2.15 -2.24
N PHE A 44 -4.52 2.30 -2.04
CA PHE A 44 -3.63 1.18 -1.81
C PHE A 44 -3.84 0.61 -0.40
N ILE A 45 -4.39 -0.61 -0.34
CA ILE A 45 -4.49 -1.38 0.90
C ILE A 45 -3.64 -2.65 0.74
N ALA A 46 -2.82 -2.93 1.76
CA ALA A 46 -2.09 -4.18 1.86
C ALA A 46 -2.11 -4.73 3.30
N TYR A 47 -2.09 -6.06 3.39
CA TYR A 47 -2.05 -6.80 4.65
C TYR A 47 -0.73 -7.56 4.77
N GLN A 48 -0.13 -7.47 5.96
CA GLN A 48 1.12 -8.12 6.32
C GLN A 48 1.14 -8.39 7.82
N LYS A 49 1.85 -9.44 8.23
CA LYS A 49 2.03 -9.78 9.66
C LYS A 49 2.96 -8.80 10.37
N ASP A 50 3.86 -8.18 9.62
CA ASP A 50 4.86 -7.23 10.12
C ASP A 50 4.87 -6.01 9.17
N PRO A 51 4.57 -4.79 9.65
CA PRO A 51 4.56 -3.59 8.83
C PRO A 51 5.92 -3.27 8.18
N ASP A 52 7.03 -3.71 8.76
CA ASP A 52 8.37 -3.49 8.21
C ASP A 52 8.53 -4.06 6.79
N ARG A 53 7.73 -5.08 6.44
CA ARG A 53 7.66 -5.61 5.06
C ARG A 53 7.26 -4.55 4.05
N PHE A 54 6.20 -3.79 4.35
CA PHE A 54 5.74 -2.73 3.46
C PHE A 54 6.73 -1.57 3.46
N VAL A 55 7.29 -1.21 4.61
CA VAL A 55 8.30 -0.15 4.72
C VAL A 55 9.49 -0.43 3.80
N LYS A 56 10.07 -1.63 3.85
CA LYS A 56 11.21 -2.00 2.99
C LYS A 56 10.88 -1.98 1.50
N ILE A 57 9.69 -2.44 1.12
CA ILE A 57 9.22 -2.36 -0.27
C ILE A 57 9.10 -0.90 -0.69
N GLN A 58 8.40 -0.08 0.11
CA GLN A 58 8.16 1.32 -0.19
C GLN A 58 9.45 2.14 -0.24
N THR A 59 10.42 1.87 0.64
CA THR A 59 11.75 2.49 0.59
C THR A 59 12.48 2.14 -0.71
N ASN A 60 12.40 0.88 -1.16
CA ASN A 60 13.04 0.48 -2.42
C ASN A 60 12.37 1.15 -3.64
N LEU A 61 11.02 1.24 -3.64
CA LEU A 61 10.28 1.93 -4.68
C LEU A 61 10.54 3.44 -4.68
N GLY A 62 10.50 4.08 -3.52
CA GLY A 62 10.67 5.53 -3.37
C GLY A 62 12.04 6.05 -3.82
N ALA A 63 13.05 5.18 -3.89
CA ALA A 63 14.39 5.56 -4.32
C ALA A 63 14.50 5.78 -5.84
N VAL A 64 13.95 4.88 -6.64
CA VAL A 64 14.24 4.83 -8.10
C VAL A 64 13.08 4.31 -8.97
N ASP A 65 11.90 4.04 -8.43
CA ASP A 65 10.80 3.50 -9.21
C ASP A 65 10.31 4.49 -10.29
N LYS A 66 10.30 4.02 -11.54
CA LYS A 66 9.84 4.79 -12.70
C LYS A 66 8.36 5.19 -12.58
N MET A 67 7.56 4.44 -11.81
CA MET A 67 6.14 4.77 -11.59
C MET A 67 5.94 6.08 -10.81
N ASN A 68 6.94 6.52 -10.03
CA ASN A 68 6.86 7.77 -9.25
C ASN A 68 6.67 9.02 -10.13
N GLU A 69 6.94 8.95 -11.44
CA GLU A 69 6.63 10.02 -12.40
C GLU A 69 5.11 10.26 -12.56
N TYR A 70 4.29 9.25 -12.25
CA TYR A 70 2.86 9.24 -12.56
C TYR A 70 1.96 9.18 -11.32
N ILE A 71 2.54 9.04 -10.13
CA ILE A 71 1.78 8.93 -8.88
C ILE A 71 2.35 9.83 -7.80
N THR A 72 1.52 10.22 -6.85
CA THR A 72 1.95 10.92 -5.64
C THR A 72 1.21 10.34 -4.44
N HIS A 73 1.93 10.05 -3.36
CA HIS A 73 1.32 9.63 -2.11
C HIS A 73 0.79 10.85 -1.37
N ILE A 74 -0.55 11.00 -1.33
CA ILE A 74 -1.22 12.15 -0.69
C ILE A 74 -1.83 11.82 0.69
N GLY A 75 -1.84 10.55 1.08
CA GLY A 75 -2.36 10.09 2.36
C GLY A 75 -1.74 8.75 2.77
N SER A 76 -1.63 8.50 4.07
CA SER A 76 -1.08 7.25 4.61
C SER A 76 -1.71 6.90 5.97
N GLY A 77 -1.77 5.61 6.27
CA GLY A 77 -2.26 5.09 7.53
C GLY A 77 -1.75 3.68 7.79
N LEU A 78 -1.45 3.38 9.05
CA LEU A 78 -1.06 2.05 9.52
C LEU A 78 -1.98 1.63 10.66
N PHE A 79 -2.59 0.46 10.53
CA PHE A 79 -3.58 -0.05 11.47
C PHE A 79 -3.24 -1.48 11.88
N ALA A 80 -3.43 -1.80 13.16
CA ALA A 80 -3.44 -3.17 13.62
C ALA A 80 -4.83 -3.77 13.37
N CYS A 81 -4.91 -4.82 12.55
CA CYS A 81 -6.15 -5.59 12.40
C CYS A 81 -6.23 -6.64 13.51
N PHE A 82 -7.26 -6.54 14.34
CA PHE A 82 -7.50 -7.54 15.39
C PHE A 82 -7.85 -8.91 14.79
N ALA A 83 -7.68 -9.94 15.60
CA ALA A 83 -8.11 -11.29 15.26
C ALA A 83 -9.63 -11.35 15.08
N GLY A 84 -10.10 -12.46 14.51
CA GLY A 84 -11.52 -12.77 14.43
C GLY A 84 -12.18 -12.81 15.81
N VAL A 85 -13.49 -12.57 15.83
CA VAL A 85 -14.29 -12.53 17.05
C VAL A 85 -14.98 -13.88 17.24
N GLU A 86 -14.82 -14.48 18.43
CA GLU A 86 -15.53 -15.68 18.82
C GLU A 86 -17.01 -15.39 19.16
N LYS A 87 -17.87 -16.40 19.06
CA LYS A 87 -19.30 -16.22 19.36
C LYS A 87 -19.50 -15.72 20.80
N GLY A 88 -20.17 -14.57 20.93
CA GLY A 88 -20.43 -13.93 22.22
C GLY A 88 -19.38 -12.89 22.64
N GLY A 89 -18.28 -12.74 21.90
CA GLY A 89 -17.30 -11.67 22.10
C GLY A 89 -17.52 -10.44 21.21
N TYR A 90 -16.60 -9.47 21.30
CA TYR A 90 -16.57 -8.29 20.43
C TYR A 90 -15.17 -7.98 19.87
N LEU A 91 -15.12 -7.17 18.81
CA LEU A 91 -13.87 -6.79 18.14
C LEU A 91 -12.97 -5.99 19.09
N GLY A 92 -11.77 -6.49 19.35
CA GLY A 92 -10.79 -5.82 20.22
C GLY A 92 -10.91 -6.18 21.70
N GLN A 93 -11.81 -7.09 22.08
CA GLN A 93 -11.96 -7.53 23.46
C GLN A 93 -10.63 -7.92 24.13
N ALA A 94 -9.81 -8.73 23.46
CA ALA A 94 -8.49 -9.18 23.98
C ALA A 94 -7.43 -8.07 24.13
N LEU A 95 -7.70 -6.84 23.66
CA LEU A 95 -6.83 -5.69 23.87
C LEU A 95 -7.29 -4.83 25.06
N PHE A 96 -8.60 -4.76 25.29
CA PHE A 96 -9.20 -3.84 26.26
C PHE A 96 -9.54 -4.50 27.60
N GLU A 97 -9.51 -5.84 27.66
CA GLU A 97 -9.75 -6.68 28.84
C GLU A 97 -8.68 -7.78 28.94
#